data_AF-A0A9E1NI89-F1
#
_entry.id   AF-A0A9E1NI89-F1
#
_cell.length_a   1.000
_cell.length_b   1.000
_cell.length_c   1.000
_cell.angle_alpha   90.00
_cell.angle_beta   90.00
_cell.angle_gamma   90.00
#
_symmetry.space_group_name_H-M   'P 1'
#
loop_
_entity.id
_entity.type
_entity.pdbx_description
1 polymer ?
#
loop_
_entity_poly.entity_id
_entity_poly.type
_entity_poly.pdbx_seq_one_letter_code
_entity_poly.pdbx_strand_id
1 'polypeptide(L)'
;MIFSSIIGLVNNAALLLALSLIYEIFHNIPQTTENAVREILTGIVIGVIGIAIMMNPWMFMPGVVFDTRSVLLSISGLFLGTVPTLLAMFMTGGFRLYLSGAGQWTGVAVIITSGGIGLVWRYLWHNKELDISTRELYLFGIVVHIAMLLWMFSLPWPVAKGVLSKISLPVLLIFPVTTALLGWLMINRGSRKRAEEALRQSEADLKESQRTAHVGSWRLDLVSNHVVWSEELYRMYGFDPTSPPPPYTEHQKLFTPESWKKLSTALNNTKDTGIPYELELETLREDGNRGWMWVHGEVVRDARGAIVGLRGAAQDITERKQMEEQLRQSQKMESIGILAGGIAHDFNNIMGIILGNTELALEDVPESNPTHTNLEEIRKASLRAASIVKQLLSFTRITDQKLQPIEIAPVIKDALKFLRSTIPATIDIEQDICVTDETILADPTQIN
;
A
#
# COMPACT_ATOMS: atom_id res chain seq x y z
N MET A 1 61.83 -15.09 3.04
CA MET A 1 61.08 -15.05 4.32
C MET A 1 60.07 -13.90 4.40
N ILE A 2 60.44 -12.64 4.13
CA ILE A 2 59.49 -11.51 4.22
C ILE A 2 58.34 -11.61 3.19
N PHE A 3 58.65 -11.94 1.93
CA PHE A 3 57.65 -12.03 0.86
C PHE A 3 56.59 -13.12 1.08
N SER A 4 57.00 -14.30 1.59
CA SER A 4 56.10 -15.39 1.96
C SER A 4 55.22 -15.06 3.17
N SER A 5 55.70 -14.24 4.11
CA SER A 5 54.92 -13.78 5.26
C SER A 5 53.85 -12.75 4.88
N ILE A 6 54.14 -11.87 3.91
CA ILE A 6 53.17 -10.88 3.41
C ILE A 6 52.05 -11.57 2.63
N ILE A 7 52.37 -12.55 1.78
CA ILE A 7 51.36 -13.32 1.02
C ILE A 7 50.40 -14.06 1.96
N GLY A 8 50.89 -14.67 3.04
CA GLY A 8 50.05 -15.34 4.04
C GLY A 8 49.07 -14.38 4.72
N LEU A 9 49.51 -13.16 5.06
CA LEU A 9 48.65 -12.14 5.66
C LEU A 9 47.59 -11.62 4.68
N VAL A 10 47.95 -11.41 3.41
CA VAL A 10 47.00 -11.00 2.36
C VAL A 10 45.95 -12.08 2.10
N ASN A 11 46.35 -13.36 2.03
CA ASN A 11 45.42 -14.48 1.88
C ASN A 11 44.46 -14.57 3.07
N ASN A 12 44.96 -14.38 4.29
CA ASN A 12 44.13 -14.36 5.50
C ASN A 12 43.15 -13.18 5.50
N ALA A 13 43.57 -11.99 5.04
CA ALA A 13 42.67 -10.85 4.87
C ALA A 13 41.58 -11.12 3.81
N ALA A 14 41.91 -11.78 2.70
CA ALA A 14 40.95 -12.16 1.67
C ALA A 14 39.91 -13.17 2.19
N LEU A 15 40.34 -14.18 2.96
CA LEU A 15 39.45 -15.15 3.60
C LEU A 15 38.52 -14.50 4.65
N LEU A 16 39.02 -13.49 5.36
CA LEU A 16 38.18 -12.70 6.26
C LEU A 16 37.18 -11.80 5.53
N LEU A 17 37.54 -11.23 4.37
CA LEU A 17 36.57 -10.51 3.53
C LEU A 17 35.51 -11.45 2.96
N ALA A 18 35.86 -12.68 2.60
CA ALA A 18 34.90 -13.70 2.17
C ALA A 18 33.84 -14.00 3.24
N LEU A 19 34.17 -13.89 4.53
CA LEU A 19 33.19 -14.01 5.62
C LEU A 19 32.06 -12.99 5.52
N SER A 20 32.36 -11.75 5.11
CA SER A 20 31.34 -10.70 4.93
C SER A 20 30.36 -11.03 3.81
N LEU A 21 30.83 -11.69 2.74
CA LEU A 21 29.99 -12.17 1.64
C LEU A 21 29.15 -13.38 2.06
N ILE A 22 29.72 -14.26 2.87
CA ILE A 22 29.05 -15.44 3.39
C ILE A 22 27.92 -15.06 4.34
N TYR A 23 28.17 -14.09 5.23
CA TYR A 23 27.11 -13.52 6.07
C TYR A 23 25.92 -13.06 5.24
N GLU A 24 26.18 -12.42 4.11
CA GLU A 24 25.15 -11.95 3.19
C GLU A 24 24.38 -13.10 2.54
N ILE A 25 25.06 -14.13 2.04
CA ILE A 25 24.41 -15.29 1.40
C ILE A 25 23.47 -15.96 2.40
N PHE A 26 23.94 -16.25 3.60
CA PHE A 26 23.17 -16.99 4.60
C PHE A 26 22.06 -16.15 5.23
N HIS A 27 22.24 -14.84 5.40
CA HIS A 27 21.18 -13.97 5.92
C HIS A 27 20.02 -13.76 4.93
N ASN A 28 20.27 -13.85 3.62
CA ASN A 28 19.24 -13.71 2.59
C ASN A 28 18.53 -15.02 2.20
N ILE A 29 18.89 -16.17 2.80
CA ILE A 29 18.18 -17.42 2.52
C ILE A 29 16.74 -17.28 3.03
N PRO A 30 15.71 -17.53 2.18
CA PRO A 30 14.30 -17.40 2.56
C PRO A 30 13.98 -18.17 3.85
N GLN A 31 13.14 -17.57 4.70
CA GLN A 31 12.69 -18.17 5.97
C GLN A 31 11.95 -19.52 5.81
N THR A 32 11.69 -19.96 4.58
CA THR A 32 11.13 -21.28 4.24
C THR A 32 12.10 -22.44 4.43
N THR A 33 13.40 -22.17 4.55
CA THR A 33 14.41 -23.20 4.90
C THR A 33 14.42 -23.38 6.40
N GLU A 34 14.36 -24.62 6.90
CA GLU A 34 14.47 -24.88 8.35
C GLU A 34 15.69 -24.16 8.94
N ASN A 35 15.47 -23.32 9.95
CA ASN A 35 16.51 -22.48 10.56
C ASN A 35 17.74 -23.31 10.99
N ALA A 36 17.53 -24.56 11.42
CA ALA A 36 18.60 -25.49 11.80
C ALA A 36 19.53 -25.84 10.64
N VAL A 37 19.00 -26.11 9.45
CA VAL A 37 19.79 -26.46 8.26
C VAL A 37 20.70 -25.29 7.87
N ARG A 38 20.15 -24.08 7.88
CA ARG A 38 20.90 -22.85 7.58
C ARG A 38 22.05 -22.64 8.57
N GLU A 39 21.80 -22.78 9.87
CA GLU A 39 22.82 -22.61 10.91
C GLU A 39 23.95 -23.63 10.78
N ILE A 40 23.62 -24.90 10.50
CA ILE A 40 24.61 -25.95 10.27
C ILE A 40 25.47 -25.65 9.03
N LEU A 41 24.84 -25.33 7.89
CA LEU A 41 25.58 -24.99 6.66
C LEU A 41 26.50 -23.79 6.86
N THR A 42 26.00 -22.74 7.54
CA THR A 42 26.81 -21.56 7.88
C THR A 42 28.02 -21.98 8.73
N GLY A 43 27.81 -22.81 9.76
CA GLY A 43 28.88 -23.29 10.64
C GLY A 43 29.93 -24.13 9.91
N ILE A 44 29.51 -25.00 8.98
CA ILE A 44 30.42 -25.79 8.15
C ILE A 44 31.31 -24.88 7.30
N VAL A 45 30.71 -23.90 6.62
CA VAL A 45 31.45 -22.96 5.76
C VAL A 45 32.48 -22.16 6.57
N ILE A 46 32.08 -21.61 7.73
CA ILE A 46 33.01 -20.90 8.63
C ILE A 46 34.12 -21.83 9.10
N GLY A 47 33.79 -23.07 9.47
CA GLY A 47 34.76 -24.08 9.88
C GLY A 47 35.80 -24.38 8.79
N VAL A 48 35.36 -24.54 7.54
CA VAL A 48 36.23 -24.73 6.37
C VAL A 48 37.15 -23.52 6.16
N ILE A 49 36.62 -22.31 6.25
CA ILE A 49 37.43 -21.08 6.13
C ILE A 49 38.44 -20.98 7.26
N GLY A 50 38.04 -21.31 8.49
CA GLY A 50 38.94 -21.35 9.65
C GLY A 50 40.09 -22.35 9.45
N ILE A 51 39.80 -23.53 8.90
CA ILE A 51 40.83 -24.51 8.53
C ILE A 51 41.75 -23.95 7.43
N ALA A 52 41.20 -23.31 6.40
CA ALA A 52 41.98 -22.71 5.32
C ALA A 52 42.91 -21.58 5.80
N ILE A 53 42.45 -20.75 6.74
CA ILE A 53 43.27 -19.74 7.43
C ILE A 53 44.42 -20.42 8.19
N MET A 54 44.13 -21.51 8.90
CA MET A 54 45.13 -22.28 9.64
C MET A 54 46.14 -23.03 8.76
N MET A 55 45.79 -23.34 7.51
CA MET A 55 46.70 -23.94 6.52
C MET A 55 47.71 -22.94 5.95
N ASN A 56 47.46 -21.63 6.11
CA ASN A 56 48.37 -20.57 5.70
C ASN A 56 48.88 -19.77 6.92
N PRO A 57 49.53 -20.41 7.90
CA PRO A 57 49.97 -19.73 9.11
C PRO A 57 51.22 -18.90 8.88
N TRP A 58 51.36 -17.84 9.67
CA TRP A 58 52.66 -17.25 9.91
C TRP A 58 53.40 -18.07 10.98
N MET A 59 54.47 -18.76 10.57
CA MET A 59 55.29 -19.58 11.46
C MET A 59 56.33 -18.72 12.19
N PHE A 60 56.25 -18.66 13.52
CA PHE A 60 57.24 -17.97 14.35
C PHE A 60 58.43 -18.89 14.68
N MET A 61 58.13 -20.12 15.09
CA MET A 61 59.08 -21.22 15.33
C MET A 61 58.36 -22.56 15.10
N PRO A 62 59.07 -23.70 14.93
CA PRO A 62 58.43 -25.01 14.75
C PRO A 62 57.41 -25.30 15.86
N GLY A 63 56.14 -25.50 15.48
CA GLY A 63 55.02 -25.75 16.41
C GLY A 63 54.33 -24.51 17.01
N VAL A 64 54.85 -23.30 16.79
CA VAL A 64 54.25 -22.02 17.22
C VAL A 64 53.91 -21.16 16.01
N VAL A 65 52.61 -21.05 15.75
CA VAL A 65 52.04 -20.44 14.55
C VAL A 65 50.97 -19.41 14.89
N PHE A 66 50.87 -18.36 14.08
CA PHE A 66 49.89 -17.28 14.23
C PHE A 66 49.11 -17.11 12.93
N ASP A 67 47.80 -16.92 13.08
CA ASP A 67 46.84 -16.80 11.99
C ASP A 67 45.68 -15.91 12.45
N THR A 68 44.72 -15.64 11.55
CA THR A 68 43.59 -14.73 11.82
C THR A 68 42.33 -15.45 12.31
N ARG A 69 42.41 -16.70 12.77
CA ARG A 69 41.22 -17.46 13.18
C ARG A 69 40.53 -16.89 14.41
N SER A 70 41.25 -16.20 15.29
CA SER A 70 40.66 -15.53 16.47
C SER A 70 39.64 -14.48 16.02
N VAL A 71 39.98 -13.67 15.01
CA VAL A 71 39.10 -12.67 14.39
C VAL A 71 37.87 -13.35 13.77
N LEU A 72 38.07 -14.40 12.98
CA LEU A 72 36.99 -15.16 12.34
C LEU A 72 35.99 -15.70 13.37
N LEU A 73 36.49 -16.41 14.38
CA LEU A 73 35.65 -17.07 15.38
C LEU A 73 34.95 -16.06 16.30
N SER A 74 35.60 -14.96 16.65
CA SER A 74 34.98 -13.90 17.46
C SER A 74 33.86 -13.20 16.68
N ILE A 75 34.08 -12.87 15.41
CA ILE A 75 33.06 -12.26 14.54
C ILE A 75 31.91 -13.24 14.27
N SER A 76 32.22 -14.53 14.09
CA SER A 76 31.20 -15.59 14.01
C SER A 76 30.32 -15.60 15.25
N GLY A 77 30.93 -15.62 16.45
CA GLY A 77 30.18 -15.59 17.70
C GLY A 77 29.28 -14.36 17.82
N LEU A 78 29.82 -13.19 17.43
CA LEU A 78 29.11 -11.93 17.52
C LEU A 78 27.90 -11.86 16.57
N PHE A 79 28.08 -12.20 15.29
CA PHE A 79 27.07 -11.95 14.25
C PHE A 79 26.33 -13.19 13.75
N LEU A 80 26.98 -14.35 13.70
CA LEU A 80 26.43 -15.57 13.07
C LEU A 80 25.73 -16.49 14.07
N GLY A 81 26.08 -16.41 15.36
CA GLY A 81 25.31 -17.01 16.45
C GLY A 81 25.91 -18.30 17.00
N THR A 82 25.19 -18.91 17.93
CA THR A 82 25.72 -19.98 18.77
C THR A 82 26.03 -21.25 17.98
N VAL A 83 25.06 -21.80 17.25
CA VAL A 83 25.23 -23.06 16.52
C VAL A 83 26.35 -22.99 15.47
N PRO A 84 26.39 -21.98 14.56
CA PRO A 84 27.47 -21.88 13.59
C PRO A 84 28.86 -21.75 14.23
N THR A 85 28.94 -20.99 15.32
CA THR A 85 30.22 -20.73 16.01
C THR A 85 30.72 -21.95 16.76
N LEU A 86 29.84 -22.69 17.46
CA LEU A 86 30.21 -23.94 18.12
C LEU A 86 30.72 -24.97 17.09
N LEU A 87 30.06 -25.09 15.94
CA LEU A 87 30.46 -26.00 14.88
C LEU A 87 31.82 -25.60 14.27
N ALA A 88 32.02 -24.31 13.99
CA ALA A 88 33.30 -23.80 13.51
C ALA A 88 34.44 -24.01 14.53
N MET A 89 34.18 -23.81 15.82
CA MET A 89 35.15 -24.10 16.89
C MET A 89 35.47 -25.58 16.98
N PHE A 90 34.48 -26.46 16.83
CA PHE A 90 34.71 -27.91 16.81
C PHE A 90 35.60 -28.33 15.63
N MET A 91 35.29 -27.87 14.42
CA MET A 91 36.08 -28.19 13.22
C MET A 91 37.51 -27.66 13.30
N THR A 92 37.67 -26.38 13.63
CA THR A 92 39.00 -25.75 13.73
C THR A 92 39.80 -26.27 14.92
N GLY A 93 39.15 -26.57 16.04
CA GLY A 93 39.75 -27.20 17.21
C GLY A 93 40.24 -28.62 16.92
N GLY A 94 39.42 -29.44 16.25
CA GLY A 94 39.81 -30.78 15.81
C GLY A 94 41.01 -30.75 14.84
N PHE A 95 40.99 -29.84 13.86
CA PHE A 95 42.12 -29.65 12.96
C PHE A 95 43.38 -29.15 13.70
N ARG A 96 43.23 -28.30 14.72
CA ARG A 96 44.36 -27.85 15.56
C ARG A 96 44.99 -29.00 16.33
N LEU A 97 44.18 -29.92 16.86
CA LEU A 97 44.67 -31.12 17.54
C LEU A 97 45.41 -32.06 16.58
N TYR A 98 44.92 -32.18 15.35
CA TYR A 98 45.56 -32.99 14.30
C TYR A 98 46.96 -32.51 13.93
N LEU A 99 47.17 -31.19 13.81
CA LEU A 99 48.47 -30.62 13.44
C LEU A 99 49.60 -30.90 14.45
N SER A 100 49.27 -31.21 15.71
CA SER A 100 50.21 -31.46 16.81
C SER A 100 51.24 -30.33 17.04
N GLY A 101 52.05 -30.42 18.09
CA GLY A 101 53.16 -29.50 18.38
C GLY A 101 53.04 -28.69 19.67
N ALA A 102 54.10 -27.96 20.00
CA ALA A 102 54.30 -27.32 21.31
C ALA A 102 53.21 -26.33 21.73
N GLY A 103 52.49 -25.72 20.77
CA GLY A 103 51.38 -24.80 21.03
C GLY A 103 49.99 -25.38 20.76
N GLN A 104 49.82 -26.71 20.80
CA GLN A 104 48.55 -27.37 20.51
C GLN A 104 47.43 -26.91 21.46
N TRP A 105 47.63 -27.09 22.77
CA TRP A 105 46.66 -26.71 23.80
C TRP A 105 46.40 -25.21 23.84
N THR A 106 47.45 -24.39 23.68
CA THR A 106 47.34 -22.94 23.54
C THR A 106 46.43 -22.56 22.37
N GLY A 107 46.60 -23.21 21.21
CA GLY A 107 45.80 -22.93 20.02
C GLY A 107 44.32 -23.29 20.19
N VAL A 108 44.03 -24.43 20.84
CA VAL A 108 42.65 -24.84 21.16
C VAL A 108 42.01 -23.87 22.16
N ALA A 109 42.75 -23.45 23.19
CA ALA A 109 42.26 -22.48 24.17
C ALA A 109 41.93 -21.12 23.52
N VAL A 110 42.75 -20.66 22.56
CA VAL A 110 42.46 -19.45 21.76
C VAL A 110 41.19 -19.60 20.92
N ILE A 111 40.97 -20.76 20.28
CA ILE A 111 39.76 -21.03 19.49
C ILE A 111 38.51 -20.91 20.37
N ILE A 112 38.50 -21.62 21.50
CA ILE A 112 37.36 -21.66 22.43
C ILE A 112 37.10 -20.26 23.01
N THR A 113 38.15 -19.58 23.48
CA THR A 113 37.98 -18.26 24.10
C THR A 113 37.59 -17.17 23.10
N SER A 114 38.11 -17.18 21.87
CA SER A 114 37.75 -16.19 20.85
C SER A 114 36.28 -16.29 20.45
N GLY A 115 35.81 -17.52 20.16
CA GLY A 115 34.40 -17.76 19.85
C GLY A 115 33.48 -17.51 21.04
N GLY A 116 33.90 -17.95 22.24
CA GLY A 116 33.18 -17.71 23.49
C GLY A 116 33.00 -16.22 23.80
N ILE A 117 34.05 -15.40 23.64
CA ILE A 117 33.96 -13.94 23.81
C ILE A 117 32.95 -13.36 22.81
N GLY A 118 32.97 -13.80 21.55
CA GLY A 118 31.99 -13.39 20.54
C GLY A 118 30.54 -13.70 20.96
N LEU A 119 30.29 -14.91 21.46
CA LEU A 119 28.96 -15.33 21.91
C LEU A 119 28.49 -14.58 23.16
N VAL A 120 29.38 -14.36 24.13
CA VAL A 120 29.09 -13.56 25.33
C VAL A 120 28.78 -12.13 24.92
N TRP A 121 29.57 -11.53 24.02
CA TRP A 121 29.35 -10.17 23.55
C TRP A 121 28.00 -10.02 22.83
N ARG A 122 27.65 -11.00 21.99
CA ARG A 122 26.33 -11.08 21.36
C ARG A 122 25.20 -11.15 22.39
N TYR A 123 25.34 -12.00 23.42
CA TYR A 123 24.33 -12.13 24.48
C TYR A 123 24.12 -10.80 25.23
N LEU A 124 25.21 -10.09 25.54
CA LEU A 124 25.13 -8.77 26.20
C LEU A 124 24.46 -7.70 25.31
N TRP A 125 24.53 -7.83 23.99
CA TRP A 125 23.94 -6.89 23.02
C TRP A 125 22.61 -7.35 22.41
N HIS A 126 22.09 -8.52 22.82
CA HIS A 126 20.92 -9.15 22.18
C HIS A 126 19.65 -8.29 22.23
N ASN A 127 19.52 -7.42 23.23
CA ASN A 127 18.35 -6.54 23.41
C ASN A 127 18.41 -5.20 22.63
N LYS A 128 19.49 -4.90 21.90
CA LYS A 128 19.71 -3.57 21.26
C LYS A 128 19.87 -3.61 19.73
N GLU A 129 19.27 -4.58 19.04
CA GLU A 129 19.33 -4.68 17.56
C GLU A 129 20.74 -4.56 16.94
N LEU A 130 21.80 -4.99 17.67
CA LEU A 130 23.20 -4.91 17.22
C LEU A 130 23.60 -3.52 16.67
N ASP A 131 23.10 -2.43 17.26
CA ASP A 131 23.64 -1.08 16.99
C ASP A 131 24.96 -0.88 17.74
N ILE A 132 25.98 -1.65 17.34
CA ILE A 132 27.31 -1.63 17.94
C ILE A 132 28.13 -0.52 17.27
N SER A 133 28.61 0.43 18.07
CA SER A 133 29.47 1.50 17.56
C SER A 133 30.82 0.96 17.05
N THR A 134 31.45 1.65 16.10
CA THR A 134 32.81 1.33 15.65
C THR A 134 33.83 1.29 16.80
N ARG A 135 33.63 2.12 17.84
CA ARG A 135 34.45 2.12 19.06
C ARG A 135 34.28 0.84 19.88
N GLU A 136 33.07 0.34 19.99
CA GLU A 136 32.75 -0.88 20.72
C GLU A 136 33.25 -2.12 19.99
N LEU A 137 33.15 -2.15 18.65
CA LEU A 137 33.75 -3.22 17.84
C LEU A 137 35.28 -3.25 17.95
N TYR A 138 35.91 -2.08 18.07
CA TYR A 138 37.35 -1.98 18.31
C TYR A 138 37.72 -2.48 19.72
N LEU A 139 36.96 -2.11 20.76
CA LEU A 139 37.14 -2.62 22.12
C LEU A 139 36.94 -4.13 22.18
N PHE A 140 35.91 -4.66 21.52
CA PHE A 140 35.68 -6.09 21.36
C PHE A 140 36.90 -6.77 20.73
N GLY A 141 37.42 -6.21 19.64
CA GLY A 141 38.65 -6.67 19.01
C GLY A 141 39.85 -6.68 19.97
N ILE A 142 40.02 -5.65 20.79
CA ILE A 142 41.07 -5.60 21.82
C ILE A 142 40.89 -6.73 22.84
N VAL A 143 39.69 -6.92 23.38
CA VAL A 143 39.41 -7.94 24.42
C VAL A 143 39.73 -9.34 23.91
N VAL A 144 39.32 -9.67 22.68
CA VAL A 144 39.61 -10.96 22.04
C VAL A 144 41.12 -11.19 21.94
N HIS A 145 41.88 -10.17 21.51
CA HIS A 145 43.33 -10.33 21.30
C HIS A 145 44.15 -10.26 22.59
N ILE A 146 43.69 -9.54 23.62
CA ILE A 146 44.25 -9.65 24.97
C ILE A 146 44.06 -11.06 25.51
N ALA A 147 42.86 -11.64 25.41
CA ALA A 147 42.60 -13.01 25.84
C ALA A 147 43.49 -14.01 25.09
N MET A 148 43.68 -13.82 23.79
CA MET A 148 44.62 -14.62 22.99
C MET A 148 46.06 -14.51 23.49
N LEU A 149 46.54 -13.30 23.79
CA LEU A 149 47.90 -13.09 24.31
C LEU A 149 48.09 -13.67 25.71
N LEU A 150 47.05 -13.64 26.56
CA LEU A 150 47.09 -14.30 27.88
C LEU A 150 47.31 -15.81 27.76
N TRP A 151 46.77 -16.46 26.72
CA TRP A 151 47.06 -17.87 26.48
C TRP A 151 48.51 -18.14 26.09
N MET A 152 49.30 -17.15 25.65
CA MET A 152 50.72 -17.37 25.35
C MET A 152 51.54 -17.76 26.59
N PHE A 153 51.07 -17.44 27.80
CA PHE A 153 51.70 -17.88 29.05
C PHE A 153 51.55 -19.39 29.32
N SER A 154 50.69 -20.09 28.57
CA SER A 154 50.62 -21.56 28.61
C SER A 154 51.78 -22.24 27.89
N LEU A 155 52.56 -21.48 27.10
CA LEU A 155 53.79 -21.97 26.47
C LEU A 155 54.95 -21.96 27.47
N PRO A 156 56.00 -22.78 27.25
CA PRO A 156 57.23 -22.71 28.05
C PRO A 156 57.77 -21.27 28.11
N TRP A 157 58.16 -20.83 29.30
CA TRP A 157 58.53 -19.44 29.58
C TRP A 157 59.52 -18.81 28.57
N PRO A 158 60.58 -19.50 28.10
CA PRO A 158 61.49 -18.95 27.09
C PRO A 158 60.80 -18.62 25.75
N VAL A 159 59.84 -19.46 25.34
CA VAL A 159 59.06 -19.29 24.11
C VAL A 159 58.02 -18.19 24.29
N ALA A 160 57.30 -18.19 25.42
CA ALA A 160 56.30 -17.17 25.74
C ALA A 160 56.89 -15.76 25.75
N LYS A 161 58.06 -15.56 26.38
CA LYS A 161 58.78 -14.27 26.38
C LYS A 161 59.17 -13.82 24.96
N GLY A 162 59.63 -14.76 24.12
CA GLY A 162 60.00 -14.50 22.73
C GLY A 162 58.79 -14.09 21.88
N VAL A 163 57.65 -14.76 22.06
CA VAL A 163 56.38 -14.44 21.40
C VAL A 163 55.86 -13.08 21.85
N LEU A 164 55.72 -12.86 23.16
CA LEU A 164 55.10 -11.64 23.71
C LEU A 164 55.90 -10.38 23.35
N SER A 165 57.23 -10.45 23.33
CA SER A 165 58.07 -9.29 22.96
C SER A 165 57.99 -8.91 21.48
N LYS A 166 57.77 -9.89 20.58
CA LYS A 166 57.79 -9.66 19.13
C LYS A 166 56.40 -9.51 18.50
N ILE A 167 55.38 -10.11 19.10
CA ILE A 167 54.06 -10.31 18.46
C ILE A 167 52.96 -9.47 19.10
N SER A 168 53.05 -9.13 20.39
CA SER A 168 51.97 -8.43 21.10
C SER A 168 51.61 -7.10 20.44
N LEU A 169 52.61 -6.29 20.07
CA LEU A 169 52.38 -4.97 19.48
C LEU A 169 51.75 -5.08 18.07
N PRO A 170 52.29 -5.85 17.10
CA PRO A 170 51.63 -6.05 15.81
C PRO A 170 50.20 -6.60 15.93
N VAL A 171 49.97 -7.57 16.81
CA VAL A 171 48.65 -8.19 17.02
C VAL A 171 47.63 -7.17 17.55
N LEU A 172 48.00 -6.38 18.56
CA LEU A 172 47.10 -5.39 19.17
C LEU A 172 46.85 -4.18 18.27
N LEU A 173 47.72 -3.90 17.30
CA LEU A 173 47.51 -2.83 16.32
C LEU A 173 46.66 -3.29 15.12
N ILE A 174 46.92 -4.49 14.59
CA ILE A 174 46.30 -4.93 13.33
C ILE A 174 44.95 -5.59 13.58
N PHE A 175 44.89 -6.59 14.46
CA PHE A 175 43.71 -7.45 14.52
C PHE A 175 42.48 -6.79 15.15
N PRO A 176 42.58 -5.93 16.19
CA PRO A 176 41.43 -5.15 16.64
C PRO A 176 40.84 -4.24 15.56
N VAL A 177 41.69 -3.62 14.73
CA VAL A 177 41.24 -2.83 13.57
C VAL A 177 40.56 -3.73 12.54
N THR A 178 41.12 -4.91 12.25
CA THR A 178 40.48 -5.88 11.34
C THR A 178 39.13 -6.36 11.86
N THR A 179 39.01 -6.71 13.14
CA THR A 179 37.74 -7.08 13.78
C THR A 179 36.74 -5.94 13.69
N ALA A 180 37.16 -4.70 13.97
CA ALA A 180 36.30 -3.53 13.89
C ALA A 180 35.81 -3.25 12.48
N LEU A 181 36.70 -3.33 11.49
CA LEU A 181 36.37 -3.12 10.08
C LEU A 181 35.38 -4.16 9.56
N LEU A 182 35.60 -5.45 9.88
CA LEU A 182 34.68 -6.52 9.48
C LEU A 182 33.32 -6.38 10.15
N GLY A 183 33.29 -6.08 11.45
CA GLY A 183 32.05 -5.84 12.17
C GLY A 183 31.28 -4.64 11.59
N TRP A 184 31.97 -3.54 11.29
CA TRP A 184 31.37 -2.36 10.67
C TRP A 184 30.82 -2.67 9.28
N LEU A 185 31.57 -3.42 8.46
CA LEU A 185 31.13 -3.84 7.12
C LEU A 185 29.85 -4.68 7.17
N MET A 186 29.75 -5.60 8.13
CA MET A 186 28.58 -6.46 8.32
C MET A 186 27.35 -5.65 8.77
N ILE A 187 27.51 -4.74 9.74
CA ILE A 187 26.42 -3.86 10.22
C ILE A 187 25.93 -2.95 9.09
N ASN A 188 26.84 -2.26 8.40
CA ASN A 188 26.47 -1.27 7.38
C ASN A 188 25.73 -1.91 6.20
N ARG A 189 26.13 -3.12 5.78
CA ARG A 189 25.42 -3.87 4.73
C ARG A 189 24.01 -4.30 5.15
N GLY A 190 23.86 -4.82 6.37
CA GLY A 190 22.56 -5.23 6.89
C GLY A 190 21.59 -4.05 7.00
N SER A 191 22.06 -2.90 7.49
CA SER A 191 21.22 -1.69 7.60
C SER A 191 20.80 -1.13 6.24
N ARG A 192 21.69 -1.14 5.23
CA ARG A 192 21.33 -0.68 3.88
C ARG A 192 20.20 -1.51 3.26
N LYS A 193 20.30 -2.85 3.34
CA LYS A 193 19.25 -3.73 2.81
C LYS A 193 17.91 -3.57 3.54
N ARG A 194 17.94 -3.42 4.87
CA ARG A 194 16.72 -3.14 5.65
C ARG A 194 16.08 -1.82 5.23
N ALA A 195 16.87 -0.78 4.98
CA ALA A 195 16.38 0.51 4.50
C ALA A 195 15.80 0.40 3.07
N GLU A 196 16.48 -0.33 2.17
CA GLU A 196 15.99 -0.59 0.80
C GLU A 196 14.66 -1.38 0.83
N GLU A 197 14.55 -2.42 1.66
CA GLU A 197 13.33 -3.21 1.77
C GLU A 197 12.19 -2.43 2.44
N ALA A 198 12.48 -1.66 3.49
CA ALA A 198 11.50 -0.78 4.12
C ALA A 198 11.00 0.30 3.16
N LEU A 199 11.89 0.86 2.32
CA LEU A 199 11.51 1.80 1.27
C LEU A 199 10.60 1.11 0.25
N ARG A 200 10.98 -0.07 -0.24
CA ARG A 200 10.18 -0.85 -1.20
C ARG A 200 8.79 -1.18 -0.65
N GLN A 201 8.71 -1.56 0.62
CA GLN A 201 7.43 -1.84 1.28
C GLN A 201 6.61 -0.56 1.43
N SER A 202 7.21 0.54 1.90
CA SER A 202 6.52 1.84 2.01
C SER A 202 6.02 2.37 0.66
N GLU A 203 6.76 2.16 -0.43
CA GLU A 203 6.34 2.54 -1.79
C GLU A 203 5.15 1.68 -2.26
N ALA A 204 5.17 0.38 -1.98
CA ALA A 204 4.06 -0.52 -2.29
C ALA A 204 2.79 -0.16 -1.50
N ASP A 205 2.92 0.10 -0.19
CA ASP A 205 1.81 0.49 0.68
C ASP A 205 1.20 1.83 0.26
N LEU A 206 2.06 2.80 -0.12
CA LEU A 206 1.61 4.09 -0.66
C LEU A 206 0.82 3.91 -1.96
N LYS A 207 1.34 3.10 -2.88
CA LYS A 207 0.69 2.82 -4.17
C LYS A 207 -0.67 2.14 -3.98
N GLU A 208 -0.77 1.20 -3.04
CA GLU A 208 -2.04 0.53 -2.73
C GLU A 208 -3.04 1.45 -2.04
N SER A 209 -2.56 2.33 -1.16
CA SER A 209 -3.40 3.37 -0.52
C SER A 209 -3.97 4.33 -1.56
N GLN A 210 -3.14 4.80 -2.50
CA GLN A 210 -3.57 5.64 -3.62
C GLN A 210 -4.64 4.95 -4.47
N ARG A 211 -4.42 3.68 -4.81
CA ARG A 211 -5.37 2.86 -5.57
C ARG A 211 -6.71 2.70 -4.87
N THR A 212 -6.69 2.38 -3.58
CA THR A 212 -7.90 2.12 -2.80
C THR A 212 -8.71 3.39 -2.55
N ALA A 213 -8.03 4.53 -2.33
CA ALA A 213 -8.68 5.81 -2.12
C ALA A 213 -9.10 6.51 -3.43
N HIS A 214 -8.74 5.94 -4.58
CA HIS A 214 -8.80 6.59 -5.89
C HIS A 214 -8.19 8.00 -5.87
N VAL A 215 -6.98 8.11 -5.29
CA VAL A 215 -6.21 9.36 -5.19
C VAL A 215 -4.90 9.23 -5.95
N GLY A 216 -4.73 10.05 -6.97
CA GLY A 216 -3.52 10.19 -7.75
C GLY A 216 -2.71 11.40 -7.28
N SER A 217 -1.39 11.33 -7.40
CA SER A 217 -0.51 12.49 -7.19
C SER A 217 0.08 12.95 -8.51
N TRP A 218 0.34 14.24 -8.61
CA TRP A 218 0.95 14.82 -9.80
C TRP A 218 1.99 15.87 -9.42
N ARG A 219 2.94 16.08 -10.32
CA ARG A 219 3.96 17.12 -10.23
C ARG A 219 4.18 17.72 -11.60
N LEU A 220 4.32 19.04 -11.64
CA LEU A 220 4.69 19.80 -12.81
C LEU A 220 5.94 20.61 -12.47
N ASP A 221 7.04 20.32 -13.13
CA ASP A 221 8.24 21.16 -13.08
C ASP A 221 8.06 22.33 -14.05
N LEU A 222 8.13 23.57 -13.57
CA LEU A 222 7.87 24.75 -14.38
C LEU A 222 9.09 25.17 -15.22
N VAL A 223 10.29 24.67 -14.91
CA VAL A 223 11.52 24.99 -15.63
C VAL A 223 11.67 24.09 -16.85
N SER A 224 11.44 22.79 -16.67
CA SER A 224 11.55 21.76 -17.71
C SER A 224 10.22 21.44 -18.40
N ASN A 225 9.10 21.97 -17.89
CA ASN A 225 7.74 21.61 -18.29
C ASN A 225 7.47 20.09 -18.20
N HIS A 226 8.15 19.42 -17.28
CA HIS A 226 8.05 17.98 -17.08
C HIS A 226 6.88 17.65 -16.15
N VAL A 227 5.95 16.82 -16.62
CA VAL A 227 4.80 16.34 -15.86
C VAL A 227 5.11 14.94 -15.35
N VAL A 228 4.80 14.69 -14.08
CA VAL A 228 4.87 13.37 -13.45
C VAL A 228 3.51 13.07 -12.85
N TRP A 229 2.97 11.90 -13.16
CA TRP A 229 1.72 11.37 -12.60
C TRP A 229 2.00 10.09 -11.83
N SER A 230 1.29 9.86 -10.72
CA SER A 230 1.25 8.53 -10.11
C SER A 230 0.44 7.57 -10.98
N GLU A 231 0.70 6.27 -10.83
CA GLU A 231 0.01 5.23 -11.62
C GLU A 231 -1.52 5.30 -11.49
N GLU A 232 -2.03 5.65 -10.32
CA GLU A 232 -3.48 5.76 -10.11
C GLU A 232 -4.11 6.86 -10.95
N LEU A 233 -3.39 7.97 -11.20
CA LEU A 233 -3.93 9.05 -12.03
C LEU A 233 -4.10 8.62 -13.49
N TYR A 234 -3.22 7.77 -14.02
CA TYR A 234 -3.42 7.15 -15.34
C TYR A 234 -4.70 6.30 -15.34
N ARG A 235 -4.87 5.46 -14.31
CA ARG A 235 -6.02 4.56 -14.19
C ARG A 235 -7.35 5.30 -14.11
N MET A 236 -7.41 6.42 -13.38
CA MET A 236 -8.63 7.26 -13.32
C MET A 236 -9.08 7.73 -14.71
N TYR A 237 -8.12 8.06 -15.57
CA TYR A 237 -8.39 8.51 -16.94
C TYR A 237 -8.53 7.38 -17.96
N GLY A 238 -8.20 6.13 -17.58
CA GLY A 238 -8.20 4.97 -18.46
C GLY A 238 -6.89 4.74 -19.23
N PHE A 239 -5.85 5.54 -18.95
CA PHE A 239 -4.57 5.46 -19.66
C PHE A 239 -3.67 4.33 -19.15
N ASP A 240 -2.76 3.89 -20.02
CA ASP A 240 -1.70 2.95 -19.66
C ASP A 240 -0.60 3.65 -18.82
N PRO A 241 -0.33 3.22 -17.59
CA PRO A 241 0.74 3.78 -16.75
C PRO A 241 2.15 3.65 -17.34
N THR A 242 2.36 2.80 -18.35
CA THR A 242 3.65 2.67 -19.05
C THR A 242 3.86 3.72 -20.14
N SER A 243 2.79 4.42 -20.54
CA SER A 243 2.86 5.52 -21.49
C SER A 243 3.29 6.82 -20.80
N PRO A 244 3.96 7.75 -21.52
CA PRO A 244 4.27 9.06 -20.95
C PRO A 244 2.99 9.80 -20.57
N PRO A 245 3.02 10.61 -19.49
CA PRO A 245 1.84 11.38 -19.10
C PRO A 245 1.54 12.42 -20.19
N PRO A 246 0.25 12.77 -20.39
CA PRO A 246 -0.10 13.85 -21.29
C PRO A 246 0.64 15.13 -20.90
N PRO A 247 1.28 15.82 -21.85
CA PRO A 247 1.92 17.10 -21.57
C PRO A 247 0.87 18.10 -21.09
N TYR A 248 1.28 19.11 -20.33
CA TYR A 248 0.37 20.12 -19.79
C TYR A 248 -0.52 20.78 -20.86
N THR A 249 0.02 20.95 -22.08
CA THR A 249 -0.70 21.49 -23.25
C THR A 249 -1.91 20.67 -23.68
N GLU A 250 -1.95 19.38 -23.32
CA GLU A 250 -3.04 18.47 -23.67
C GLU A 250 -4.02 18.25 -22.52
N HIS A 251 -3.76 18.80 -21.33
CA HIS A 251 -4.65 18.64 -20.17
C HIS A 251 -6.04 19.24 -20.42
N GLN A 252 -6.18 20.22 -21.33
CA GLN A 252 -7.47 20.74 -21.74
C GLN A 252 -8.43 19.66 -22.27
N LYS A 253 -7.91 18.58 -22.88
CA LYS A 253 -8.74 17.49 -23.43
C LYS A 253 -9.35 16.60 -22.34
N LEU A 254 -8.80 16.64 -21.13
CA LEU A 254 -9.17 15.78 -20.00
C LEU A 254 -10.33 16.37 -19.17
N PHE A 255 -10.72 17.60 -19.45
CA PHE A 255 -11.74 18.34 -18.71
C PHE A 255 -12.77 18.93 -19.67
N THR A 256 -13.97 19.21 -19.15
CA THR A 256 -14.94 20.00 -19.91
C THR A 256 -14.42 21.44 -20.14
N PRO A 257 -14.89 22.15 -21.18
CA PRO A 257 -14.43 23.52 -21.44
C PRO A 257 -14.61 24.47 -20.24
N GLU A 258 -15.68 24.30 -19.46
CA GLU A 258 -15.93 25.10 -18.26
C GLU A 258 -14.93 24.74 -17.14
N SER A 259 -14.75 23.45 -16.86
CA SER A 259 -13.82 22.98 -15.84
C SER A 259 -12.37 23.31 -16.18
N TRP A 260 -11.97 23.22 -17.45
CA TRP A 260 -10.65 23.65 -17.90
C TRP A 260 -10.42 25.15 -17.66
N LYS A 261 -11.43 25.99 -17.92
CA LYS A 261 -11.33 27.43 -17.65
C LYS A 261 -11.14 27.71 -16.16
N LYS A 262 -11.85 26.99 -15.27
CA LYS A 262 -11.67 27.09 -13.81
C LYS A 262 -10.26 26.67 -13.40
N LEU A 263 -9.80 25.51 -13.87
CA LEU A 263 -8.50 24.95 -13.53
C LEU A 263 -7.34 25.81 -14.04
N SER A 264 -7.36 26.23 -15.30
CA SER A 264 -6.29 27.06 -15.89
C SER A 264 -6.17 28.43 -15.20
N THR A 265 -7.30 29.03 -14.81
CA THR A 265 -7.31 30.29 -14.04
C THR A 265 -6.67 30.09 -12.66
N ALA A 266 -7.05 29.02 -11.95
CA ALA A 266 -6.50 28.70 -10.64
C ALA A 266 -5.00 28.37 -10.71
N LEU A 267 -4.58 27.55 -11.67
CA LEU A 267 -3.18 27.21 -11.91
C LEU A 267 -2.31 28.44 -12.16
N ASN A 268 -2.75 29.36 -13.03
CA ASN A 268 -2.03 30.60 -13.30
C ASN A 268 -1.93 31.47 -12.04
N ASN A 269 -3.02 31.64 -11.31
CA ASN A 269 -3.01 32.39 -10.06
C ASN A 269 -2.06 31.77 -9.02
N THR A 270 -2.06 30.45 -8.86
CA THR A 270 -1.16 29.74 -7.93
C THR A 270 0.30 29.85 -8.36
N LYS A 271 0.58 29.81 -9.66
CA LYS A 271 1.93 30.03 -10.19
C LYS A 271 2.46 31.43 -9.88
N ASP A 272 1.61 32.45 -9.95
CA ASP A 272 2.01 33.84 -9.75
C ASP A 272 2.04 34.25 -8.26
N THR A 273 1.06 33.79 -7.47
CA THR A 273 0.86 34.21 -6.08
C THR A 273 1.41 33.22 -5.05
N GLY A 274 1.55 31.95 -5.43
CA GLY A 274 1.88 30.85 -4.51
C GLY A 274 0.71 30.37 -3.65
N ILE A 275 -0.51 30.90 -3.82
CA ILE A 275 -1.70 30.48 -3.07
C ILE A 275 -2.20 29.15 -3.63
N PRO A 276 -2.36 28.08 -2.81
CA PRO A 276 -2.84 26.79 -3.29
C PRO A 276 -4.30 26.86 -3.75
N TYR A 277 -4.70 25.93 -4.60
CA TYR A 277 -6.08 25.81 -5.07
C TYR A 277 -6.68 24.46 -4.72
N GLU A 278 -7.99 24.43 -4.63
CA GLU A 278 -8.80 23.22 -4.43
C GLU A 278 -10.09 23.38 -5.24
N LEU A 279 -10.37 22.44 -6.14
CA LEU A 279 -11.47 22.53 -7.10
C LEU A 279 -12.12 21.16 -7.33
N GLU A 280 -13.41 21.17 -7.61
CA GLU A 280 -14.14 20.02 -8.15
C GLU A 280 -14.47 20.28 -9.63
N LEU A 281 -14.05 19.37 -10.49
CA LEU A 281 -14.01 19.57 -11.93
C LEU A 281 -14.66 18.38 -12.65
N GLU A 282 -15.45 18.66 -13.69
CA GLU A 282 -15.93 17.64 -14.59
C GLU A 282 -14.81 17.20 -15.55
N THR A 283 -14.57 15.90 -15.58
CA THR A 283 -13.57 15.26 -16.42
C THR A 283 -14.19 14.56 -17.62
N LEU A 284 -13.38 14.42 -18.67
CA LEU A 284 -13.67 13.61 -19.84
C LEU A 284 -12.68 12.44 -19.84
N ARG A 285 -13.20 11.22 -19.71
CA ARG A 285 -12.41 9.99 -19.79
C ARG A 285 -12.16 9.61 -21.25
N GLU A 286 -11.20 8.72 -21.50
CA GLU A 286 -10.86 8.26 -22.85
C GLU A 286 -12.03 7.59 -23.58
N ASP A 287 -12.89 6.89 -22.84
CA ASP A 287 -14.12 6.26 -23.34
C ASP A 287 -15.25 7.26 -23.67
N GLY A 288 -15.02 8.56 -23.46
CA GLY A 288 -16.00 9.63 -23.65
C GLY A 288 -16.98 9.81 -22.48
N ASN A 289 -16.88 8.99 -21.42
CA ASN A 289 -17.71 9.16 -20.25
C ASN A 289 -17.29 10.38 -19.44
N ARG A 290 -18.29 11.02 -18.82
CA ARG A 290 -18.09 12.14 -17.92
C ARG A 290 -17.82 11.62 -16.51
N GLY A 291 -16.83 12.21 -15.85
CA GLY A 291 -16.52 11.96 -14.44
C GLY A 291 -16.44 13.25 -13.65
N TRP A 292 -16.22 13.11 -12.35
CA TRP A 292 -15.89 14.22 -11.48
C TRP A 292 -14.57 13.96 -10.79
N MET A 293 -13.73 14.98 -10.72
CA MET A 293 -12.45 14.92 -10.05
C MET A 293 -12.27 16.10 -9.11
N TRP A 294 -11.92 15.80 -7.87
CA TRP A 294 -11.40 16.77 -6.93
C TRP A 294 -9.91 16.96 -7.22
N VAL A 295 -9.44 18.20 -7.27
CA VAL A 295 -8.04 18.52 -7.58
C VAL A 295 -7.52 19.56 -6.61
N HIS A 296 -6.40 19.25 -5.98
CA HIS A 296 -5.63 20.16 -5.15
C HIS A 296 -4.24 20.37 -5.74
N GLY A 297 -3.74 21.61 -5.69
CA GLY A 297 -2.39 21.94 -6.14
C GLY A 297 -1.74 23.07 -5.33
N GLU A 298 -0.46 22.91 -5.06
CA GLU A 298 0.39 23.86 -4.33
C GLU A 298 1.74 24.07 -5.04
N VAL A 299 2.43 25.15 -4.71
CA VAL A 299 3.74 25.48 -5.29
C VAL A 299 4.88 24.70 -4.64
N VAL A 300 5.86 24.33 -5.45
CA VAL A 300 7.16 23.84 -5.01
C VAL A 300 8.17 24.97 -5.14
N ARG A 301 8.88 25.26 -4.05
CA ARG A 301 9.90 26.32 -4.00
C ARG A 301 11.31 25.73 -3.90
N ASP A 302 12.28 26.39 -4.50
CA ASP A 302 13.70 26.07 -4.33
C ASP A 302 14.25 26.63 -3.01
N ALA A 303 15.53 26.35 -2.74
CA ALA A 303 16.23 26.83 -1.55
C ALA A 303 16.34 28.37 -1.47
N ARG A 304 16.06 29.10 -2.57
CA ARG A 304 16.07 30.56 -2.65
C ARG A 304 14.66 31.15 -2.52
N GLY A 305 13.63 30.31 -2.37
CA GLY A 305 12.23 30.71 -2.25
C GLY A 305 11.52 30.93 -3.59
N ALA A 306 12.19 30.72 -4.73
CA ALA A 306 11.60 30.88 -6.05
C ALA A 306 10.67 29.69 -6.36
N ILE A 307 9.54 29.97 -7.02
CA ILE A 307 8.59 28.94 -7.45
C ILE A 307 9.20 28.20 -8.65
N VAL A 308 9.47 26.91 -8.48
CA VAL A 308 10.10 26.05 -9.50
C VAL A 308 9.17 24.97 -10.04
N GLY A 309 8.03 24.74 -9.38
CA GLY A 309 7.10 23.70 -9.77
C GLY A 309 5.74 23.83 -9.09
N LEU A 310 4.83 22.95 -9.48
CA LEU A 310 3.56 22.69 -8.84
C LEU A 310 3.50 21.20 -8.47
N ARG A 311 2.84 20.87 -7.37
CA ARG A 311 2.53 19.49 -7.00
C ARG A 311 1.15 19.43 -6.39
N GLY A 312 0.54 18.25 -6.43
CA GLY A 312 -0.80 18.11 -5.91
C GLY A 312 -1.33 16.70 -5.92
N ALA A 313 -2.61 16.61 -5.60
CA ALA A 313 -3.37 15.39 -5.61
C ALA A 313 -4.64 15.58 -6.44
N ALA A 314 -5.16 14.49 -6.98
CA ALA A 314 -6.45 14.44 -7.63
C ALA A 314 -7.18 13.18 -7.17
N GLN A 315 -8.49 13.28 -6.94
CA GLN A 315 -9.33 12.18 -6.48
C GLN A 315 -10.55 12.04 -7.37
N ASP A 316 -10.84 10.82 -7.82
CA ASP A 316 -12.12 10.53 -8.47
C ASP A 316 -13.24 10.62 -7.44
N ILE A 317 -14.15 11.57 -7.65
CA ILE A 317 -15.32 11.82 -6.78
C ILE A 317 -16.63 11.57 -7.52
N THR A 318 -16.59 10.83 -8.64
CA THR A 318 -17.75 10.57 -9.49
C THR A 318 -18.87 9.88 -8.70
N GLU A 319 -18.53 8.82 -7.96
CA GLU A 319 -19.50 8.06 -7.15
C GLU A 319 -20.12 8.95 -6.05
N ARG A 320 -19.30 9.75 -5.37
CA ARG A 320 -19.76 10.72 -4.36
C ARG A 320 -20.78 11.71 -4.96
N LYS A 321 -20.49 12.25 -6.14
CA LYS A 321 -21.40 13.19 -6.84
C LYS A 321 -22.70 12.52 -7.28
N GLN A 322 -22.66 11.27 -7.74
CA GLN A 322 -23.86 10.52 -8.10
C GLN A 322 -24.75 10.27 -6.88
N MET A 323 -24.16 9.90 -5.74
CA MET A 323 -24.90 9.72 -4.49
C MET A 323 -25.50 11.04 -3.98
N GLU A 324 -24.75 12.14 -4.02
CA GLU A 324 -25.25 13.48 -3.66
C GLU A 324 -26.47 13.88 -4.50
N GLU A 325 -26.43 13.65 -5.81
CA GLU A 325 -27.54 13.96 -6.70
C GLU A 325 -28.76 13.05 -6.47
N GLN A 326 -28.55 11.75 -6.27
CA GLN A 326 -29.63 10.81 -5.95
C GLN A 326 -30.33 11.20 -4.63
N LEU A 327 -29.57 11.55 -3.60
CA LEU A 327 -30.11 12.01 -2.33
C LEU A 327 -30.94 13.29 -2.52
N ARG A 328 -30.41 14.26 -3.28
CA ARG A 328 -31.09 15.51 -3.58
C ARG A 328 -32.41 15.29 -4.32
N GLN A 329 -32.44 14.37 -5.28
CA GLN A 329 -33.66 14.00 -6.00
C GLN A 329 -34.67 13.30 -5.07
N SER A 330 -34.21 12.39 -4.22
CA SER A 330 -35.06 11.71 -3.23
C SER A 330 -35.72 12.71 -2.27
N GLN A 331 -34.95 13.65 -1.70
CA GLN A 331 -35.47 14.69 -0.80
C GLN A 331 -36.48 15.61 -1.49
N LYS A 332 -36.23 15.96 -2.76
CA LYS A 332 -37.17 16.74 -3.56
C LYS A 332 -38.47 15.97 -3.79
N MET A 333 -38.39 14.69 -4.08
CA MET A 333 -39.57 13.84 -4.30
C MET A 333 -40.38 13.62 -3.02
N GLU A 334 -39.71 13.42 -1.88
CA GLU A 334 -40.34 13.34 -0.56
C GLU A 334 -41.10 14.63 -0.21
N SER A 335 -40.47 15.79 -0.42
CA SER A 335 -41.09 17.09 -0.17
C SER A 335 -42.34 17.32 -1.04
N ILE A 336 -42.28 16.93 -2.32
CA ILE A 336 -43.44 16.98 -3.23
C ILE A 336 -44.54 16.04 -2.72
N GLY A 337 -44.19 14.85 -2.22
CA GLY A 337 -45.19 13.88 -1.77
C GLY A 337 -45.94 14.28 -0.50
N ILE A 338 -45.25 14.88 0.47
CA ILE A 338 -45.90 15.45 1.67
C ILE A 338 -46.91 16.54 1.27
N LEU A 339 -46.49 17.46 0.40
CA LEU A 339 -47.35 18.56 -0.06
C LEU A 339 -48.56 18.03 -0.84
N ALA A 340 -48.34 17.10 -1.77
CA ALA A 340 -49.40 16.50 -2.58
C ALA A 340 -50.40 15.72 -1.73
N GLY A 341 -49.95 15.01 -0.69
CA GLY A 341 -50.81 14.30 0.26
C GLY A 341 -51.80 15.23 0.96
N GLY A 342 -51.31 16.35 1.48
CA GLY A 342 -52.15 17.39 2.12
C GLY A 342 -53.14 18.03 1.14
N ILE A 343 -52.66 18.45 -0.04
CA ILE A 343 -53.51 19.06 -1.07
C ILE A 343 -54.60 18.07 -1.52
N ALA A 344 -54.24 16.82 -1.76
CA ALA A 344 -55.18 15.80 -2.21
C ALA A 344 -56.28 15.52 -1.19
N HIS A 345 -55.94 15.47 0.10
CA HIS A 345 -56.92 15.37 1.18
C HIS A 345 -57.93 16.52 1.12
N ASP A 346 -57.45 17.76 0.99
CA ASP A 346 -58.31 18.94 0.94
C ASP A 346 -59.19 18.99 -0.31
N PHE A 347 -58.65 18.60 -1.47
CA PHE A 347 -59.43 18.46 -2.70
C PHE A 347 -60.52 17.39 -2.59
N ASN A 348 -60.22 16.24 -1.99
CA ASN A 348 -61.20 15.17 -1.79
C ASN A 348 -62.35 15.63 -0.89
N ASN A 349 -62.07 16.45 0.13
CA ASN A 349 -63.11 17.01 0.99
C ASN A 349 -64.06 17.92 0.20
N ILE A 350 -63.53 18.80 -0.65
CA ILE A 350 -64.34 19.70 -1.49
C ILE A 350 -65.14 18.90 -2.52
N MET A 351 -64.51 17.94 -3.19
CA MET A 351 -65.16 17.08 -4.19
C MET A 351 -66.26 16.23 -3.58
N GLY A 352 -66.06 15.71 -2.37
CA GLY A 352 -67.09 14.95 -1.65
C GLY A 352 -68.35 15.77 -1.40
N ILE A 353 -68.20 17.05 -1.02
CA ILE A 353 -69.33 17.96 -0.82
C ILE A 353 -70.03 18.27 -2.14
N ILE A 354 -69.28 18.61 -3.20
CA ILE A 354 -69.84 18.94 -4.51
C ILE A 354 -70.58 17.73 -5.08
N LEU A 355 -69.94 16.55 -5.05
CA LEU A 355 -70.51 15.32 -5.57
C LEU A 355 -71.77 14.92 -4.79
N GLY A 356 -71.72 14.91 -3.45
CA GLY A 356 -72.87 14.53 -2.63
C GLY A 356 -74.09 15.45 -2.83
N ASN A 357 -73.90 16.78 -2.88
CA ASN A 357 -75.01 17.69 -3.17
C ASN A 357 -75.55 17.54 -4.59
N THR A 358 -74.67 17.26 -5.56
CA THR A 358 -75.09 17.05 -6.95
C THR A 358 -75.89 15.75 -7.10
N GLU A 359 -75.49 14.68 -6.40
CA GLU A 359 -76.21 13.41 -6.38
C GLU A 359 -77.59 13.56 -5.75
N LEU A 360 -77.71 14.23 -4.60
CA LEU A 360 -79.00 14.51 -3.97
C LEU A 360 -79.91 15.35 -4.89
N ALA A 361 -79.37 16.38 -5.56
CA ALA A 361 -80.15 17.20 -6.48
C ALA A 361 -80.61 16.42 -7.73
N LEU A 362 -79.86 15.41 -8.18
CA LEU A 362 -80.25 14.53 -9.28
C LEU A 362 -81.40 13.58 -8.88
N GLU A 363 -81.52 13.21 -7.60
CA GLU A 363 -82.67 12.42 -7.11
C GLU A 363 -83.98 13.24 -7.13
N ASP A 364 -83.89 14.55 -6.83
CA ASP A 364 -85.05 15.45 -6.73
C ASP A 364 -85.51 16.04 -8.08
N VAL A 365 -84.62 16.10 -9.08
CA VAL A 365 -84.88 16.74 -10.38
C VAL A 365 -85.21 15.67 -11.43
N PRO A 366 -86.40 15.68 -12.07
CA PRO A 366 -86.74 14.71 -13.10
C PRO A 366 -85.83 14.81 -14.34
N GLU A 367 -85.55 13.69 -15.01
CA GLU A 367 -84.72 13.63 -16.22
C GLU A 367 -85.19 14.55 -17.36
N SER A 368 -86.50 14.87 -17.41
CA SER A 368 -87.08 15.77 -18.41
C SER A 368 -86.75 17.25 -18.18
N ASN A 369 -86.21 17.61 -17.02
CA ASN A 369 -85.83 18.97 -16.69
C ASN A 369 -84.45 19.28 -17.32
N PRO A 370 -84.30 20.39 -18.07
CA PRO A 370 -83.02 20.80 -18.65
C PRO A 370 -81.87 20.93 -17.62
N THR A 371 -82.20 21.16 -16.35
CA THR A 371 -81.23 21.26 -15.25
C THR A 371 -80.60 19.91 -14.90
N HIS A 372 -81.29 18.79 -15.13
CA HIS A 372 -80.78 17.44 -14.88
C HIS A 372 -79.49 17.17 -15.68
N THR A 373 -79.45 17.58 -16.96
CA THR A 373 -78.26 17.44 -17.81
C THR A 373 -77.07 18.23 -17.26
N ASN A 374 -77.30 19.43 -16.72
CA ASN A 374 -76.23 20.24 -16.14
C ASN A 374 -75.67 19.63 -14.86
N LEU A 375 -76.54 19.09 -13.99
CA LEU A 375 -76.12 18.38 -12.77
C LEU A 375 -75.30 17.12 -13.10
N GLU A 376 -75.71 16.39 -14.13
CA GLU A 376 -74.98 15.19 -14.57
C GLU A 376 -73.58 15.52 -15.11
N GLU A 377 -73.40 16.65 -15.79
CA GLU A 377 -72.07 17.12 -16.21
C GLU A 377 -71.20 17.57 -15.02
N ILE A 378 -71.78 18.21 -14.00
CA ILE A 378 -71.08 18.54 -12.74
C ILE A 378 -70.62 17.27 -12.01
N ARG A 379 -71.48 16.24 -11.96
CA ARG A 379 -71.16 14.94 -11.37
C ARG A 379 -70.00 14.27 -12.10
N LYS A 380 -70.06 14.19 -13.44
CA LYS A 380 -68.97 13.64 -14.27
C LYS A 380 -67.66 14.42 -14.13
N ALA A 381 -67.72 15.75 -14.03
CA ALA A 381 -66.54 16.58 -13.82
C ALA A 381 -65.91 16.33 -12.45
N SER A 382 -66.72 16.24 -11.39
CA SER A 382 -66.27 15.97 -10.02
C SER A 382 -65.62 14.59 -9.89
N LEU A 383 -66.21 13.56 -10.51
CA LEU A 383 -65.63 12.21 -10.55
C LEU A 383 -64.29 12.17 -11.29
N ARG A 384 -64.17 12.91 -12.40
CA ARG A 384 -62.90 13.06 -13.13
C ARG A 384 -61.84 13.79 -12.30
N ALA A 385 -62.22 14.83 -11.57
CA ALA A 385 -61.30 15.53 -10.69
C ALA A 385 -60.80 14.61 -9.56
N ALA A 386 -61.69 13.82 -8.94
CA ALA A 386 -61.32 12.84 -7.93
C ALA A 386 -60.37 11.75 -8.47
N SER A 387 -60.56 11.28 -9.71
CA SER A 387 -59.64 10.31 -10.31
C SER A 387 -58.25 10.89 -10.56
N ILE A 388 -58.13 12.16 -10.97
CA ILE A 388 -56.85 12.85 -11.16
C ILE A 388 -56.11 13.00 -9.83
N VAL A 389 -56.81 13.40 -8.76
CA VAL A 389 -56.22 13.52 -7.42
C VAL A 389 -55.71 12.17 -6.92
N LYS A 390 -56.45 11.09 -7.17
CA LYS A 390 -56.04 9.72 -6.84
C LYS A 390 -54.77 9.28 -7.57
N GLN A 391 -54.63 9.64 -8.85
CA GLN A 391 -53.41 9.37 -9.63
C GLN A 391 -52.21 10.21 -9.15
N LEU A 392 -52.42 11.49 -8.81
CA LEU A 392 -51.35 12.31 -8.25
C LEU A 392 -50.81 11.71 -6.94
N LEU A 393 -51.71 11.20 -6.09
CA LEU A 393 -51.34 10.52 -4.86
C LEU A 393 -50.53 9.24 -5.08
N SER A 394 -50.83 8.44 -6.11
CA SER A 394 -50.08 7.21 -6.39
C SER A 394 -48.64 7.49 -6.84
N PHE A 395 -48.39 8.58 -7.57
CA PHE A 395 -47.03 9.01 -7.93
C PHE A 395 -46.20 9.47 -6.74
N THR A 396 -46.85 9.93 -5.67
CA THR A 396 -46.17 10.53 -4.51
C THR A 396 -45.98 9.59 -3.33
N ARG A 397 -46.67 8.45 -3.33
CA ARG A 397 -46.65 7.52 -2.21
C ARG A 397 -45.50 6.54 -2.38
N ILE A 398 -44.41 6.80 -1.65
CA ILE A 398 -43.36 5.80 -1.42
C ILE A 398 -43.95 4.77 -0.44
N THR A 399 -44.67 3.78 -0.96
CA THR A 399 -45.14 2.65 -0.14
C THR A 399 -44.09 1.55 -0.17
N ASP A 400 -43.88 0.87 0.96
CA ASP A 400 -43.06 -0.33 1.06
C ASP A 400 -43.42 -1.30 -0.08
N GLN A 401 -42.48 -1.49 -0.99
CA GLN A 401 -42.65 -2.26 -2.22
C GLN A 401 -42.87 -3.72 -1.84
N LYS A 402 -44.13 -4.15 -1.84
CA LYS A 402 -44.46 -5.57 -1.66
C LYS A 402 -44.48 -6.23 -3.03
N LEU A 403 -43.31 -6.74 -3.38
CA LEU A 403 -43.14 -7.68 -4.48
C LEU A 403 -44.12 -8.86 -4.29
N GLN A 404 -45.05 -9.02 -5.22
CA GLN A 404 -45.98 -10.14 -5.26
C GLN A 404 -45.97 -10.78 -6.65
N PRO A 405 -46.24 -12.10 -6.76
CA PRO A 405 -46.40 -12.73 -8.07
C PRO A 405 -47.61 -12.13 -8.79
N ILE A 406 -47.39 -11.54 -9.97
CA ILE A 406 -48.43 -10.94 -10.81
C ILE A 406 -48.37 -11.49 -12.23
N GLU A 407 -49.53 -11.72 -12.83
CA GLU A 407 -49.64 -12.01 -14.27
C GLU A 407 -49.45 -10.70 -15.05
N ILE A 408 -48.48 -10.67 -15.95
CA ILE A 408 -48.07 -9.41 -16.60
C ILE A 408 -49.07 -8.95 -17.68
N ALA A 409 -49.73 -9.89 -18.37
CA ALA A 409 -50.63 -9.59 -19.48
C ALA A 409 -51.88 -8.79 -19.08
N PRO A 410 -52.60 -9.10 -17.99
CA PRO A 410 -53.68 -8.26 -17.49
C PRO A 410 -53.23 -6.83 -17.15
N VAL A 411 -52.05 -6.68 -16.52
CA VAL A 411 -51.52 -5.37 -16.11
C VAL A 411 -51.18 -4.51 -17.33
N ILE A 412 -50.51 -5.06 -18.34
CA ILE A 412 -50.23 -4.35 -19.60
C ILE A 412 -51.53 -3.92 -20.30
N LYS A 413 -52.55 -4.79 -20.33
CA LYS A 413 -53.85 -4.46 -20.93
C LYS A 413 -54.56 -3.33 -20.20
N ASP A 414 -54.48 -3.29 -18.87
CA ASP A 414 -55.03 -2.21 -18.05
C ASP A 414 -54.27 -0.89 -18.30
N ALA A 415 -52.94 -0.91 -18.32
CA ALA A 415 -52.10 0.25 -18.67
C ALA A 415 -52.44 0.82 -20.06
N LEU A 416 -52.61 -0.05 -21.07
CA LEU A 416 -52.97 0.35 -22.43
C LEU A 416 -54.38 0.97 -22.50
N LYS A 417 -55.33 0.45 -21.71
CA LYS A 417 -56.67 1.03 -21.59
C LYS A 417 -56.60 2.44 -20.97
N PHE A 418 -55.72 2.66 -20.00
CA PHE A 418 -55.44 3.99 -19.45
C PHE A 418 -54.78 4.91 -20.49
N LEU A 419 -53.75 4.46 -21.19
CA LEU A 419 -53.05 5.24 -22.22
C LEU A 419 -54.00 5.67 -23.34
N ARG A 420 -54.94 4.82 -23.76
CA ARG A 420 -55.98 5.15 -24.74
C ARG A 420 -56.81 6.37 -24.34
N SER A 421 -57.00 6.63 -23.04
CA SER A 421 -57.75 7.80 -22.55
C SER A 421 -56.95 9.11 -22.62
N THR A 422 -55.62 9.04 -22.69
CA THR A 422 -54.71 10.19 -22.74
C THR A 422 -54.22 10.45 -24.18
N ILE A 423 -54.17 9.40 -25.00
CA ILE A 423 -53.72 9.45 -26.40
C ILE A 423 -54.91 9.81 -27.32
N PRO A 424 -54.78 10.82 -28.20
CA PRO A 424 -55.82 11.21 -29.15
C PRO A 424 -56.24 10.07 -30.09
N ALA A 425 -57.53 9.97 -30.42
CA ALA A 425 -58.10 8.93 -31.29
C ALA A 425 -57.48 8.85 -32.70
N THR A 426 -56.69 9.86 -33.10
CA THR A 426 -55.94 9.89 -34.36
C THR A 426 -54.67 9.02 -34.35
N ILE A 427 -54.27 8.50 -33.20
CA ILE A 427 -53.13 7.58 -33.05
C ILE A 427 -53.69 6.18 -32.79
N ASP A 428 -53.34 5.23 -33.66
CA ASP A 428 -53.70 3.82 -33.49
C ASP A 428 -52.74 3.12 -32.52
N ILE A 429 -53.25 2.16 -31.73
CA ILE A 429 -52.47 1.43 -30.73
C ILE A 429 -52.54 -0.06 -31.07
N GLU A 430 -51.51 -0.56 -31.73
CA GLU A 430 -51.35 -1.99 -32.01
C GLU A 430 -50.75 -2.72 -30.80
N GLN A 431 -51.28 -3.90 -30.47
CA GLN A 431 -50.87 -4.70 -29.33
C GLN A 431 -50.35 -6.06 -29.79
N ASP A 432 -49.06 -6.34 -29.57
CA ASP A 432 -48.47 -7.66 -29.77
C ASP A 432 -48.03 -8.24 -28.42
N ILE A 433 -49.00 -8.79 -27.68
CA ILE A 433 -48.77 -9.39 -26.36
C ILE A 433 -48.74 -10.90 -26.56
N CYS A 434 -47.55 -11.44 -26.88
CA CYS A 434 -47.35 -12.87 -27.17
C CYS A 434 -47.47 -13.79 -25.93
N VAL A 435 -47.53 -13.21 -24.74
CA VAL A 435 -47.40 -13.93 -23.46
C VAL A 435 -48.68 -13.72 -22.65
N THR A 436 -49.44 -14.77 -22.35
CA THR A 436 -50.70 -14.65 -21.59
C THR A 436 -50.59 -15.07 -20.13
N ASP A 437 -49.64 -15.95 -19.79
CA ASP A 437 -49.64 -16.68 -18.51
C ASP A 437 -48.34 -16.50 -17.70
N GLU A 438 -47.43 -15.61 -18.12
CA GLU A 438 -46.18 -15.38 -17.38
C GLU A 438 -46.45 -14.55 -16.11
N THR A 439 -45.98 -15.11 -15.00
CA THR A 439 -46.02 -14.47 -13.70
C THR A 439 -44.65 -13.90 -13.37
N ILE A 440 -44.59 -12.60 -13.06
CA ILE A 440 -43.37 -11.95 -12.57
C ILE A 440 -43.52 -11.54 -11.11
N LEU A 441 -42.41 -11.45 -10.40
CA LEU A 441 -42.39 -10.89 -9.05
C LEU A 441 -42.21 -9.38 -9.16
N ALA A 442 -43.30 -8.62 -8.99
CA ALA A 442 -43.26 -7.17 -9.15
C ALA A 442 -44.31 -6.47 -8.28
N ASP A 443 -44.19 -5.15 -8.15
CA ASP A 443 -45.22 -4.29 -7.58
C ASP A 443 -46.16 -3.82 -8.71
N PRO A 444 -47.43 -4.24 -8.74
CA PRO A 444 -48.37 -3.87 -9.79
C PRO A 444 -48.67 -2.36 -9.84
N THR A 445 -48.32 -1.59 -8.81
CA THR A 445 -48.48 -0.12 -8.79
C THR A 445 -47.35 0.65 -9.48
N GLN A 446 -46.22 0.01 -9.81
CA GLN A 446 -45.15 0.63 -10.63
C GLN A 446 -45.23 0.27 -12.12
N ILE A 447 -45.94 -0.78 -12.49
CA ILE A 447 -46.04 -1.24 -13.87
C ILE A 447 -47.16 -0.51 -14.63
N ASN A 448 -48.22 -0.13 -13.91
CA ASN A 448 -49.28 0.78 -14.39
C ASN A 448 -48.90 2.23 -14.09
#